data_AF-A0A9P7WRE7-F1
#
_entry.id   AF-A0A9P7WRE7-F1
#
_cell.length_a   1.000
_cell.length_b   1.000
_cell.length_c   1.000
_cell.angle_alpha   90.00
_cell.angle_beta   90.00
_cell.angle_gamma   90.00
#
_symmetry.space_group_name_H-M   'P 1'
#
loop_
_entity.id
_entity.type
_entity.pdbx_description
1 polymer ?
#
loop_
_entity_poly.entity_id
_entity_poly.type
_entity_poly.pdbx_seq_one_letter_code
_entity_poly.pdbx_strand_id
1 'polypeptide(L)'
;MLQLPPELIVATLSHATMVDVVCCKRVCKTFNTVINESTALQYLIELGCAGYVDGNYDKGTLPQYERLRRLIEIESAWGEFSLETKMKLKMSGASSRPYEFCGGVFIRGHTQLDILRFPSIFNDMTSETWNLAHIQPAVEAVCDVTIDPGSDLLLLVEYRNENEGIDGESRIYDFHIRSLSTCLPHPAAQQNVITHFTPHETGIIATTVIVEDFFFVILSYTSRDDESGELIVWNWKTGKKVACLKGSFPSAATCAFPSPTVFVVPQTSQTAKETLKAYLVVYAIPSSEEGGVATPYLLAIYNFPVFSPKVIHCAMVARFNPISYPRNVAQAGDGFGENPIHQSFSKPFYGDPLKRIFVIGMEVTHRRSSFMS
;
A
#
# COMPACT_ATOMS: atom_id res chain seq x y z
N MET A 1 -38.34 -12.25 -15.87
CA MET A 1 -37.13 -11.64 -16.47
C MET A 1 -37.20 -11.52 -17.98
N LEU A 2 -37.47 -12.59 -18.75
CA LEU A 2 -37.47 -12.53 -20.23
C LEU A 2 -38.61 -11.71 -20.86
N GLN A 3 -39.61 -11.33 -20.07
CA GLN A 3 -40.70 -10.41 -20.47
C GLN A 3 -40.37 -8.94 -20.19
N LEU A 4 -39.23 -8.65 -19.56
CA LEU A 4 -38.79 -7.29 -19.29
C LEU A 4 -38.14 -6.70 -20.55
N PRO A 5 -38.25 -5.38 -20.77
CA PRO A 5 -37.43 -4.67 -21.74
C PRO A 5 -35.92 -4.93 -21.51
N PRO A 6 -35.10 -4.97 -22.58
CA PRO A 6 -33.66 -5.21 -22.50
C PRO A 6 -32.95 -4.30 -21.49
N GLU A 7 -33.37 -3.04 -21.35
CA GLU A 7 -32.78 -2.05 -20.44
C GLU A 7 -32.94 -2.46 -18.97
N LEU A 8 -34.08 -3.05 -18.61
CA LEU A 8 -34.32 -3.55 -17.25
C LEU A 8 -33.55 -4.85 -16.98
N ILE A 9 -33.35 -5.68 -18.00
CA ILE A 9 -32.49 -6.86 -17.90
C ILE A 9 -31.04 -6.42 -17.64
N VAL A 10 -30.54 -5.44 -18.41
CA VAL A 10 -29.21 -4.86 -18.22
C VAL A 10 -29.07 -4.29 -16.82
N ALA A 11 -29.98 -3.40 -16.40
CA ALA A 11 -29.94 -2.80 -15.07
C ALA A 11 -29.92 -3.85 -13.95
N THR A 12 -30.69 -4.93 -14.09
CA THR A 12 -30.72 -6.02 -13.10
C THR A 12 -29.40 -6.78 -13.07
N LEU A 13 -28.86 -7.15 -14.25
CA LEU A 13 -27.62 -7.91 -14.36
C LEU A 13 -26.38 -7.08 -13.98
N SER A 14 -26.44 -5.75 -14.08
CA SER A 14 -25.36 -4.86 -13.64
C SER A 14 -25.11 -4.89 -12.12
N HIS A 15 -26.03 -5.46 -11.33
CA HIS A 15 -25.85 -5.69 -9.90
C HIS A 15 -25.33 -7.09 -9.55
N ALA A 16 -25.16 -7.97 -10.54
CA ALA A 16 -24.65 -9.32 -10.35
C ALA A 16 -23.12 -9.37 -10.47
N THR A 17 -22.50 -10.48 -10.06
CA THR A 17 -21.05 -10.67 -10.27
C THR A 17 -20.76 -10.97 -11.74
N MET A 18 -19.52 -10.73 -12.19
CA MET A 18 -19.09 -11.11 -13.54
C MET A 18 -19.39 -12.59 -13.84
N VAL A 19 -19.14 -13.47 -12.87
CA VAL A 19 -19.37 -14.92 -13.04
C VAL A 19 -20.85 -15.21 -13.28
N ASP A 20 -21.74 -14.60 -12.51
CA ASP A 20 -23.20 -14.76 -12.67
C ASP A 20 -23.66 -14.28 -14.03
N VAL A 21 -23.17 -13.11 -14.49
CA VAL A 21 -23.51 -12.56 -15.81
C VAL A 21 -23.04 -13.50 -16.93
N VAL A 22 -21.81 -14.03 -16.85
CA VAL A 22 -21.31 -15.00 -17.84
C VAL A 22 -22.15 -16.29 -17.83
N CYS A 23 -22.55 -16.77 -16.65
CA CYS A 23 -23.47 -17.90 -16.53
C CYS A 23 -24.83 -17.62 -17.19
N CYS A 24 -25.37 -16.40 -17.05
CA CYS A 24 -26.63 -15.99 -17.70
C CYS A 24 -26.58 -16.08 -19.23
N LYS A 25 -25.41 -15.93 -19.88
CA LYS A 25 -25.25 -16.13 -21.34
C LYS A 25 -25.66 -17.54 -21.79
N ARG A 26 -25.58 -18.53 -20.89
CA ARG A 26 -25.90 -19.93 -21.16
C ARG A 26 -27.37 -20.29 -20.89
N VAL A 27 -28.14 -19.39 -20.29
CA VAL A 27 -29.54 -19.65 -19.92
C VAL A 27 -30.45 -19.61 -21.15
N CYS A 28 -30.33 -18.60 -22.00
CA CYS A 28 -31.11 -18.48 -23.22
C CYS A 28 -30.48 -17.54 -24.25
N LYS A 29 -31.00 -17.58 -25.50
CA LYS A 29 -30.54 -16.71 -26.60
C LYS A 29 -30.73 -15.23 -26.29
N THR A 30 -31.86 -14.83 -25.69
CA THR A 30 -32.15 -13.43 -25.34
C THR A 30 -31.11 -12.86 -24.37
N PHE A 31 -30.78 -13.58 -23.31
CA PHE A 31 -29.73 -13.14 -22.38
C PHE A 31 -28.37 -13.08 -23.05
N ASN A 32 -28.02 -14.07 -23.87
CA ASN A 32 -26.77 -14.04 -24.62
C ASN A 32 -26.66 -12.78 -25.50
N THR A 33 -27.72 -12.47 -26.26
CA THR A 33 -27.79 -11.26 -27.09
C THR A 33 -27.67 -9.98 -26.24
N VAL A 34 -28.52 -9.82 -25.23
CA VAL A 34 -28.51 -8.61 -24.36
C VAL A 34 -27.16 -8.40 -23.69
N ILE A 35 -26.53 -9.48 -23.20
CA ILE A 35 -25.22 -9.39 -22.54
C ILE A 35 -24.14 -8.97 -23.53
N ASN A 36 -24.12 -9.53 -24.75
CA ASN A 36 -23.10 -9.21 -25.75
C ASN A 36 -23.24 -7.81 -26.35
N GLU A 37 -24.47 -7.31 -26.48
CA GLU A 37 -24.75 -6.00 -27.09
C GLU A 37 -24.69 -4.85 -26.07
N SER A 38 -24.76 -5.15 -24.76
CA SER A 38 -24.71 -4.14 -23.70
C SER A 38 -23.28 -3.78 -23.31
N THR A 39 -22.87 -2.55 -23.61
CA THR A 39 -21.58 -1.98 -23.14
C THR A 39 -21.43 -2.08 -21.62
N ALA A 40 -22.51 -1.93 -20.85
CA ALA A 40 -22.46 -2.00 -19.40
C ALA A 40 -22.10 -3.40 -18.89
N LEU A 41 -22.69 -4.43 -19.50
CA LEU A 41 -22.44 -5.82 -19.12
C LEU A 41 -21.09 -6.30 -19.66
N GLN A 42 -20.69 -5.89 -20.87
CA GLN A 42 -19.34 -6.14 -21.38
C GLN A 42 -18.28 -5.50 -20.48
N TYR A 43 -18.47 -4.24 -20.06
CA TYR A 43 -17.56 -3.58 -19.14
C TYR A 43 -17.43 -4.27 -17.79
N LEU A 44 -18.56 -4.71 -17.20
CA LEU A 44 -18.55 -5.51 -15.98
C LEU A 44 -17.74 -6.82 -16.16
N ILE A 45 -17.92 -7.49 -17.30
CA ILE A 45 -17.19 -8.73 -17.60
C ILE A 45 -15.70 -8.47 -17.73
N GLU A 46 -15.29 -7.49 -18.54
CA GLU A 46 -13.88 -7.15 -18.74
C GLU A 46 -13.19 -6.73 -17.45
N LEU A 47 -13.85 -5.91 -16.62
CA LEU A 47 -13.35 -5.58 -15.27
C LEU A 47 -13.10 -6.84 -14.45
N GLY A 48 -14.09 -7.74 -14.42
CA GLY A 48 -14.00 -9.00 -13.70
C GLY A 48 -12.87 -9.90 -14.21
N CYS A 49 -12.68 -10.00 -15.52
CA CYS A 49 -11.61 -10.79 -16.14
C CYS A 49 -10.22 -10.23 -15.80
N ALA A 50 -10.05 -8.92 -15.94
CA ALA A 50 -8.79 -8.21 -15.71
C ALA A 50 -8.49 -7.99 -14.22
N GLY A 51 -9.43 -8.31 -13.33
CA GLY A 51 -9.26 -8.20 -11.89
C GLY A 51 -9.34 -6.77 -11.37
N TYR A 52 -10.17 -5.95 -12.00
CA TYR A 52 -10.47 -4.59 -11.59
C TYR A 52 -11.90 -4.46 -11.03
N VAL A 53 -12.12 -3.40 -10.27
CA VAL A 53 -13.42 -2.90 -9.84
C VAL A 53 -13.67 -1.52 -10.45
N ASP A 54 -14.94 -1.20 -10.65
CA ASP A 54 -15.32 0.09 -11.22
C ASP A 54 -14.98 1.23 -10.26
N GLY A 55 -14.35 2.29 -10.78
CA GLY A 55 -13.98 3.48 -10.01
C GLY A 55 -15.13 4.48 -9.92
N ASN A 56 -15.17 5.26 -8.84
CA ASN A 56 -16.11 6.39 -8.70
C ASN A 56 -15.60 7.65 -9.43
N TYR A 57 -14.99 7.48 -10.61
CA TYR A 57 -14.66 8.61 -11.48
C TYR A 57 -15.96 9.35 -11.79
N ASP A 58 -16.00 10.67 -11.57
CA ASP A 58 -17.20 11.48 -11.73
C ASP A 58 -17.98 11.03 -12.97
N LYS A 59 -19.16 10.47 -12.75
CA LYS A 59 -19.95 9.68 -13.73
C LYS A 59 -20.37 10.47 -14.99
N GLY A 60 -19.87 11.69 -15.18
CA GLY A 60 -20.15 12.58 -16.29
C GLY A 60 -18.99 12.84 -17.26
N THR A 61 -17.72 12.55 -16.92
CA THR A 61 -16.57 12.98 -17.75
C THR A 61 -16.04 11.90 -18.70
N LEU A 62 -16.21 10.60 -18.38
CA LEU A 62 -15.76 9.51 -19.25
C LEU A 62 -16.88 8.48 -19.49
N PRO A 63 -17.48 8.43 -20.70
CA PRO A 63 -18.51 7.46 -21.03
C PRO A 63 -18.05 6.02 -20.83
N GLN A 64 -18.97 5.13 -20.44
CA GLN A 64 -18.63 3.73 -20.15
C GLN A 64 -18.00 2.98 -21.34
N TYR A 65 -18.39 3.32 -22.58
CA TYR A 65 -17.77 2.73 -23.77
C TYR A 65 -16.27 3.08 -23.87
N GLU A 66 -15.89 4.29 -23.46
CA GLU A 66 -14.51 4.75 -23.48
C GLU A 66 -13.71 4.09 -22.34
N ARG A 67 -14.34 3.88 -21.18
CA ARG A 67 -13.76 3.09 -20.07
C ARG A 67 -13.47 1.65 -20.51
N LEU A 68 -14.42 1.02 -21.20
CA LEU A 68 -14.27 -0.32 -21.78
C LEU A 68 -13.14 -0.36 -22.82
N ARG A 69 -13.12 0.59 -23.77
CA ARG A 69 -12.06 0.68 -24.79
C ARG A 69 -10.68 0.75 -24.15
N ARG A 70 -10.52 1.65 -23.18
CA ARG A 70 -9.27 1.88 -22.44
C ARG A 70 -8.83 0.66 -21.60
N LEU A 71 -9.78 -0.06 -21.00
CA LEU A 71 -9.48 -1.30 -20.28
C LEU A 71 -8.93 -2.36 -21.23
N ILE A 72 -9.57 -2.56 -22.38
CA ILE A 72 -9.12 -3.51 -23.41
C ILE A 72 -7.73 -3.11 -23.93
N GLU A 73 -7.49 -1.82 -24.17
CA GLU A 73 -6.19 -1.31 -24.61
C GLU A 73 -5.08 -1.61 -23.59
N ILE A 74 -5.31 -1.38 -22.28
CA ILE A 74 -4.35 -1.72 -21.22
C ILE A 74 -4.07 -3.22 -21.19
N GLU A 75 -5.11 -4.05 -21.16
CA GLU A 75 -4.95 -5.50 -21.03
C GLU A 75 -4.26 -6.10 -22.26
N SER A 76 -4.57 -5.60 -23.45
CA SER A 76 -3.87 -5.97 -24.69
C SER A 76 -2.40 -5.56 -24.64
N ALA A 77 -2.10 -4.33 -24.20
CA ALA A 77 -0.72 -3.85 -24.10
C ALA A 77 0.10 -4.67 -23.09
N TRP A 78 -0.50 -5.09 -21.96
CA TRP A 78 0.15 -6.01 -21.03
C TRP A 78 0.37 -7.40 -21.63
N GLY A 79 -0.63 -7.94 -22.33
CA GLY A 79 -0.56 -9.27 -22.97
C GLY A 79 0.47 -9.34 -24.10
N GLU A 80 0.63 -8.26 -24.85
CA GLU A 80 1.59 -8.14 -25.96
C GLU A 80 2.95 -7.57 -25.52
N PHE A 81 3.08 -7.17 -24.25
CA PHE A 81 4.25 -6.48 -23.70
C PHE A 81 4.63 -5.21 -24.50
N SER A 82 3.62 -4.47 -24.97
CA SER A 82 3.79 -3.21 -25.71
C SER A 82 4.04 -2.04 -24.75
N LEU A 83 5.26 -1.97 -24.21
CA LEU A 83 5.73 -0.87 -23.36
C LEU A 83 6.30 0.26 -24.21
N GLU A 84 5.45 0.96 -24.96
CA GLU A 84 5.88 1.93 -25.99
C GLU A 84 6.64 3.15 -25.43
N THR A 85 6.39 3.52 -24.18
CA THR A 85 6.98 4.74 -23.59
C THR A 85 8.14 4.41 -22.64
N LYS A 86 9.36 4.75 -23.06
CA LYS A 86 10.54 4.80 -22.19
C LYS A 86 10.88 6.25 -21.89
N MET A 87 10.82 6.62 -20.62
CA MET A 87 11.24 7.96 -20.16
C MET A 87 12.41 7.85 -19.20
N LYS A 88 13.36 8.79 -19.31
CA LYS A 88 14.42 9.01 -18.32
C LYS A 88 14.16 10.32 -17.62
N LEU A 89 13.94 10.27 -16.31
CA LEU A 89 13.74 11.45 -15.47
C LEU A 89 15.05 11.82 -14.78
N LYS A 90 15.42 13.10 -14.87
CA LYS A 90 16.56 13.64 -14.12
C LYS A 90 16.05 14.13 -12.78
N MET A 91 16.42 13.43 -11.70
CA MET A 91 16.05 13.83 -10.35
C MET A 91 16.99 14.93 -9.84
N SER A 92 16.45 15.91 -9.12
CA SER A 92 17.21 16.92 -8.41
C SER A 92 17.91 16.36 -7.16
N GLY A 93 19.05 16.95 -6.80
CA GLY A 93 19.70 16.75 -5.50
C GLY A 93 20.42 15.41 -5.29
N ALA A 94 21.18 15.35 -4.19
CA ALA A 94 21.98 14.20 -3.77
C ALA A 94 21.21 13.18 -2.90
N SER A 95 19.98 13.49 -2.46
CA SER A 95 19.23 12.60 -1.57
C SER A 95 18.63 11.41 -2.33
N SER A 96 18.92 10.20 -1.86
CA SER A 96 18.39 8.94 -2.38
C SER A 96 17.35 8.30 -1.46
N ARG A 97 17.11 8.84 -0.25
CA ARG A 97 16.22 8.27 0.77
C ARG A 97 15.62 9.35 1.70
N PRO A 98 14.44 9.10 2.30
CA PRO A 98 13.52 8.00 1.98
C PRO A 98 12.87 8.15 0.59
N TYR A 99 12.30 7.06 0.06
CA TYR A 99 11.53 7.05 -1.17
C TYR A 99 10.40 6.01 -1.09
N GLU A 100 9.30 6.26 -1.81
CA GLU A 100 8.15 5.36 -1.89
C GLU A 100 7.55 5.39 -3.31
N PHE A 101 6.97 4.27 -3.74
CA PHE A 101 6.23 4.20 -5.01
C PHE A 101 4.90 3.47 -4.80
N CYS A 102 3.81 4.23 -4.85
CA CYS A 102 2.47 3.71 -4.65
C CYS A 102 1.51 4.29 -5.68
N GLY A 103 0.64 3.46 -6.27
CA GLY A 103 -0.48 3.92 -7.09
C GLY A 103 -0.14 4.70 -8.37
N GLY A 104 1.12 4.68 -8.83
CA GLY A 104 1.62 5.51 -9.94
C GLY A 104 2.23 6.84 -9.49
N VAL A 105 2.37 7.05 -8.19
CA VAL A 105 3.06 8.20 -7.60
C VAL A 105 4.38 7.71 -7.01
N PHE A 106 5.46 8.37 -7.38
CA PHE A 106 6.78 8.20 -6.79
C PHE A 106 7.12 9.43 -5.99
N ILE A 107 7.53 9.23 -4.74
CA ILE A 107 8.00 10.28 -3.87
C ILE A 107 9.39 9.93 -3.38
N ARG A 108 10.28 10.93 -3.28
CA ARG A 108 11.57 10.75 -2.64
C ARG A 108 12.06 12.04 -2.03
N GLY A 109 12.89 11.94 -1.00
CA GLY A 109 13.56 13.09 -0.44
C GLY A 109 13.65 13.10 1.07
N HIS A 110 14.40 14.06 1.59
CA HIS A 110 14.71 14.19 3.02
C HIS A 110 14.34 15.59 3.55
N THR A 111 14.94 16.64 3.00
CA THR A 111 14.57 18.05 3.27
C THR A 111 13.74 18.67 2.15
N GLN A 112 13.89 18.13 0.95
CA GLN A 112 13.10 18.46 -0.24
C GLN A 112 12.49 17.16 -0.74
N LEU A 113 11.19 17.17 -1.03
CA LEU A 113 10.44 16.04 -1.54
C LEU A 113 10.17 16.26 -3.04
N ASP A 114 10.69 15.37 -3.87
CA ASP A 114 10.30 15.27 -5.28
C ASP A 114 9.11 14.31 -5.39
N ILE A 115 8.02 14.78 -5.99
CA ILE A 115 6.80 14.00 -6.24
C ILE A 115 6.60 13.90 -7.75
N LEU A 116 6.60 12.68 -8.24
CA LEU A 116 6.41 12.35 -9.64
C LEU A 116 5.16 11.49 -9.81
N ARG A 117 4.21 11.97 -10.60
CA ARG A 117 3.03 11.23 -10.99
C ARG A 117 3.27 10.69 -12.39
N PHE A 118 3.41 9.38 -12.49
CA PHE A 118 3.68 8.74 -13.76
C PHE A 118 2.48 8.86 -14.70
N PRO A 119 2.73 9.02 -16.01
CA PRO A 119 1.68 9.05 -16.98
C PRO A 119 0.96 7.72 -16.96
N SER A 120 -0.34 7.79 -17.18
CA SER A 120 -1.18 6.64 -17.44
C SER A 120 -2.03 6.95 -18.65
N ILE A 121 -2.76 5.96 -19.17
CA ILE A 121 -3.74 6.22 -20.23
C ILE A 121 -4.89 7.15 -19.80
N PHE A 122 -4.93 7.54 -18.52
CA PHE A 122 -5.94 8.45 -17.97
C PHE A 122 -5.41 9.86 -17.76
N ASN A 123 -4.13 10.01 -17.44
CA ASN A 123 -3.54 11.27 -17.00
C ASN A 123 -2.13 11.43 -17.58
N ASP A 124 -1.80 12.65 -17.98
CA ASP A 124 -0.44 13.02 -18.33
C ASP A 124 0.50 12.98 -17.11
N MET A 125 1.80 12.91 -17.39
CA MET A 125 2.82 13.00 -16.35
C MET A 125 2.79 14.39 -15.71
N THR A 126 2.84 14.43 -14.38
CA THR A 126 3.08 15.68 -13.65
C THR A 126 4.18 15.49 -12.62
N SER A 127 4.92 16.56 -12.35
CA SER A 127 6.04 16.56 -11.42
C SER A 127 6.00 17.82 -10.56
N GLU A 128 6.21 17.65 -9.27
CA GLU A 128 6.23 18.71 -8.28
C GLU A 128 7.43 18.51 -7.35
N THR A 129 8.08 19.60 -6.93
CA THR A 129 9.12 19.55 -5.90
C THR A 129 8.71 20.46 -4.77
N TRP A 130 8.73 19.89 -3.57
CA TRP A 130 8.32 20.52 -2.33
C TRP A 130 9.53 20.73 -1.43
N ASN A 131 9.75 21.97 -1.00
CA ASN A 131 10.76 22.27 0.01
C ASN A 131 10.08 22.29 1.39
N LEU A 132 10.40 21.32 2.24
CA LEU A 132 9.75 21.18 3.55
C LEU A 132 9.98 22.41 4.43
N ALA A 133 11.14 23.06 4.35
CA ALA A 133 11.40 24.30 5.08
C ALA A 133 10.42 25.43 4.72
N HIS A 134 9.81 25.40 3.52
CA HIS A 134 8.85 26.41 3.09
C HIS A 134 7.40 26.01 3.38
N ILE A 135 7.05 24.74 3.22
CA ILE A 135 5.64 24.28 3.29
C ILE A 135 5.29 23.62 4.62
N GLN A 136 6.29 23.15 5.37
CA GLN A 136 6.18 22.55 6.70
C GLN A 136 7.39 22.98 7.55
N PRO A 137 7.50 24.26 7.96
CA PRO A 137 8.70 24.76 8.65
C PRO A 137 9.03 24.04 9.97
N ALA A 138 8.06 23.36 10.57
CA ALA A 138 8.25 22.53 11.75
C ALA A 138 8.95 21.19 11.46
N VAL A 139 8.99 20.76 10.19
CA VAL A 139 9.63 19.53 9.74
C VAL A 139 10.92 19.86 9.00
N GLU A 140 12.05 19.74 9.68
CA GLU A 140 13.36 20.04 9.10
C GLU A 140 13.81 18.95 8.11
N ALA A 141 13.56 17.69 8.46
CA ALA A 141 14.05 16.52 7.75
C ALA A 141 13.19 15.29 8.06
N VAL A 142 12.89 14.49 7.02
CA VAL A 142 12.16 13.23 7.18
C VAL A 142 13.09 12.03 7.08
N CYS A 143 12.91 11.05 7.96
CA CYS A 143 13.63 9.78 7.94
C CYS A 143 12.88 8.67 7.19
N ASP A 144 11.56 8.79 7.05
CA ASP A 144 10.72 7.88 6.27
C ASP A 144 9.54 8.61 5.61
N VAL A 145 9.01 8.02 4.53
CA VAL A 145 7.81 8.51 3.83
C VAL A 145 6.94 7.36 3.38
N THR A 146 5.64 7.50 3.52
CA THR A 146 4.67 6.54 2.99
C THR A 146 3.45 7.27 2.46
N ILE A 147 2.88 6.76 1.37
CA ILE A 147 1.78 7.41 0.65
C ILE A 147 0.65 6.43 0.37
N ASP A 148 -0.59 6.94 0.47
CA ASP A 148 -1.77 6.31 -0.12
C ASP A 148 -2.47 7.35 -1.02
N PRO A 149 -2.16 7.33 -2.34
CA PRO A 149 -2.79 8.20 -3.32
C PRO A 149 -4.31 8.12 -3.33
N GLY A 150 -4.88 6.95 -3.02
CA GLY A 150 -6.32 6.78 -3.09
C GLY A 150 -7.05 7.57 -2.01
N SER A 151 -6.44 7.69 -0.82
CA SER A 151 -6.99 8.48 0.29
C SER A 151 -6.46 9.92 0.30
N ASP A 152 -5.72 10.34 -0.73
CA ASP A 152 -4.91 11.59 -0.73
C ASP A 152 -4.02 11.72 0.52
N LEU A 153 -3.46 10.61 1.00
CA LEU A 153 -2.72 10.55 2.27
C LEU A 153 -1.20 10.50 2.04
N LEU A 154 -0.51 11.38 2.75
CA LEU A 154 0.95 11.44 2.89
C LEU A 154 1.31 11.35 4.36
N LEU A 155 2.09 10.33 4.72
CA LEU A 155 2.70 10.20 6.03
C LEU A 155 4.18 10.57 5.93
N LEU A 156 4.57 11.65 6.61
CA LEU A 156 5.97 12.03 6.77
C LEU A 156 6.42 11.63 8.17
N VAL A 157 7.62 11.07 8.29
CA VAL A 157 8.15 10.68 9.60
C VAL A 157 9.44 11.42 9.88
N GLU A 158 9.50 12.07 11.03
CA GLU A 158 10.71 12.68 11.57
C GLU A 158 11.05 12.03 12.91
N TYR A 159 12.29 12.19 13.34
CA TYR A 159 12.67 11.85 14.69
C TYR A 159 13.49 12.97 15.33
N ARG A 160 13.39 13.07 16.65
CA ARG A 160 14.26 13.90 17.49
C ARG A 160 14.72 13.09 18.70
N ASN A 161 15.90 13.42 19.21
CA ASN A 161 16.40 12.83 20.45
C ASN A 161 15.92 13.67 21.64
N GLU A 162 15.57 13.02 22.75
CA GLU A 162 15.15 13.69 23.98
C GLU A 162 16.38 14.04 24.83
N ASN A 163 16.77 15.33 24.84
CA ASN A 163 17.84 15.96 25.63
C ASN A 163 19.26 15.35 25.52
N GLU A 164 20.19 16.06 24.87
CA GLU A 164 21.63 15.73 24.77
C GLU A 164 22.43 15.77 26.10
N GLY A 165 21.83 15.50 27.28
CA GLY A 165 22.40 15.97 28.55
C GLY A 165 22.42 15.06 29.77
N ILE A 166 21.42 14.21 30.06
CA ILE A 166 21.35 13.51 31.35
C ILE A 166 20.64 12.15 31.21
N ASP A 167 21.38 11.07 31.51
CA ASP A 167 20.98 9.67 31.75
C ASP A 167 19.59 9.24 31.25
N GLY A 168 19.56 8.71 30.02
CA GLY A 168 18.37 8.06 29.46
C GLY A 168 18.08 8.45 28.02
N GLU A 169 19.08 8.29 27.16
CA GLU A 169 19.04 8.42 25.71
C GLU A 169 17.75 7.79 25.12
N SER A 170 16.80 8.64 24.67
CA SER A 170 15.47 8.26 24.15
C SER A 170 15.19 8.95 22.81
N ARG A 171 14.43 8.29 21.92
CA ARG A 171 14.05 8.83 20.60
C ARG A 171 12.54 9.03 20.50
N ILE A 172 12.17 10.16 19.92
CA ILE A 172 10.78 10.55 19.68
C ILE A 172 10.56 10.54 18.17
N TYR A 173 9.53 9.84 17.73
CA TYR A 173 9.05 9.86 16.36
C TYR A 173 7.78 10.67 16.24
N ASP A 174 7.75 11.59 15.28
CA ASP A 174 6.54 12.32 14.92
C ASP A 174 6.08 11.89 13.52
N PHE A 175 4.86 11.35 13.47
CA PHE A 175 4.19 10.93 12.25
C PHE A 175 3.24 12.03 11.81
N HIS A 176 3.63 12.80 10.80
CA HIS A 176 2.85 13.90 10.24
C HIS A 176 1.86 13.37 9.21
N ILE A 177 0.57 13.52 9.51
CA ILE A 177 -0.53 13.11 8.64
C ILE A 177 -0.91 14.30 7.77
N ARG A 178 -0.68 14.18 6.47
CA ARG A 178 -0.83 15.26 5.49
C ARG A 178 -1.60 14.81 4.25
N SER A 179 -2.12 15.78 3.52
CA SER A 179 -2.69 15.59 2.18
C SER A 179 -1.56 15.45 1.16
N LEU A 180 -1.62 14.43 0.31
CA LEU A 180 -0.65 14.18 -0.75
C LEU A 180 -0.78 15.17 -1.92
N SER A 181 -1.92 15.83 -2.07
CA SER A 181 -2.15 16.86 -3.08
C SER A 181 -1.62 18.23 -2.69
N THR A 182 -1.70 18.56 -1.41
CA THR A 182 -1.47 19.94 -0.92
C THR A 182 -0.34 20.06 0.09
N CYS A 183 0.13 18.94 0.64
CA CYS A 183 1.02 18.89 1.81
C CYS A 183 0.44 19.57 3.07
N LEU A 184 -0.86 19.93 3.08
CA LEU A 184 -1.53 20.50 4.25
C LEU A 184 -1.96 19.40 5.22
N PRO A 185 -2.29 19.73 6.49
CA PRO A 185 -2.97 18.81 7.40
C PRO A 185 -4.10 18.04 6.73
N HIS A 186 -4.10 16.72 6.87
CA HIS A 186 -5.10 15.89 6.19
C HIS A 186 -6.50 16.13 6.81
N PRO A 187 -7.53 16.48 6.03
CA PRO A 187 -8.82 16.92 6.58
C PRO A 187 -9.58 15.83 7.36
N ALA A 188 -9.37 14.56 7.02
CA ALA A 188 -9.98 13.43 7.74
C ALA A 188 -9.23 13.02 9.02
N ALA A 189 -8.08 13.64 9.33
CA ALA A 189 -7.30 13.35 10.51
C ALA A 189 -7.72 14.24 11.68
N GLN A 190 -8.10 13.64 12.81
CA GLN A 190 -8.35 14.36 14.06
C GLN A 190 -7.06 14.91 14.67
N GLN A 191 -5.95 14.22 14.42
CA GLN A 191 -4.62 14.60 14.85
C GLN A 191 -3.70 14.64 13.64
N ASN A 192 -3.07 15.79 13.42
CA ASN A 192 -2.18 16.01 12.28
C ASN A 192 -0.76 15.49 12.53
N VAL A 193 -0.43 15.21 13.79
CA VAL A 193 0.84 14.64 14.22
C VAL A 193 0.52 13.60 15.29
N ILE A 194 1.05 12.39 15.13
CA ILE A 194 1.03 11.35 16.15
C ILE A 194 2.46 11.19 16.65
N THR A 195 2.67 11.35 17.95
CA THR A 195 3.99 11.22 18.58
C THR A 195 4.14 9.85 19.21
N HIS A 196 5.29 9.21 18.99
CA HIS A 196 5.66 7.96 19.62
C HIS A 196 7.04 8.04 20.27
N PHE A 197 7.08 7.72 21.55
CA PHE A 197 8.29 7.67 22.36
C PHE A 197 8.84 6.25 22.39
N THR A 198 10.12 6.11 22.08
CA THR A 198 10.88 4.88 22.31
C THR A 198 12.03 5.15 23.28
N PRO A 199 12.25 4.30 24.30
CA PRO A 199 13.37 4.41 25.22
C PRO A 199 14.70 3.97 24.58
N HIS A 200 14.74 3.76 23.26
CA HIS A 200 15.91 3.29 22.51
C HIS A 200 16.32 4.32 21.46
N GLU A 201 17.50 4.94 21.63
CA GLU A 201 18.05 5.88 20.64
C GLU A 201 18.37 5.26 19.29
N THR A 202 18.74 3.99 19.29
CA THR A 202 19.08 3.27 18.06
C THR A 202 17.83 2.79 17.30
N GLY A 203 16.64 3.19 17.75
CA GLY A 203 15.41 2.97 17.00
C GLY A 203 15.55 3.48 15.58
N ILE A 204 15.26 2.61 14.63
CA ILE A 204 15.13 2.96 13.22
C ILE A 204 13.79 2.43 12.71
N ILE A 205 13.21 3.18 11.77
CA ILE A 205 12.02 2.70 11.07
C ILE A 205 12.48 1.69 10.04
N ALA A 206 12.08 0.44 10.23
CA ALA A 206 12.33 -0.64 9.28
C ALA A 206 11.33 -0.56 8.13
N THR A 207 10.05 -0.31 8.44
CA THR A 207 9.01 -0.15 7.43
C THR A 207 7.82 0.63 7.97
N THR A 208 7.17 1.37 7.07
CA THR A 208 5.88 2.00 7.29
C THR A 208 4.91 1.54 6.20
N VAL A 209 3.67 1.20 6.57
CA VAL A 209 2.65 0.72 5.62
C VAL A 209 1.29 1.31 5.95
N ILE A 210 0.57 1.82 4.95
CA ILE A 210 -0.83 2.25 5.09
C ILE A 210 -1.76 1.12 4.60
N VAL A 211 -2.80 0.84 5.38
CA VAL A 211 -3.86 -0.11 5.03
C VAL A 211 -5.19 0.46 5.51
N GLU A 212 -5.97 0.97 4.56
CA GLU A 212 -7.27 1.60 4.85
C GLU A 212 -7.10 2.74 5.88
N ASP A 213 -7.83 2.68 6.99
CA ASP A 213 -7.81 3.70 8.04
C ASP A 213 -6.64 3.55 9.02
N PHE A 214 -5.74 2.59 8.79
CA PHE A 214 -4.62 2.27 9.67
C PHE A 214 -3.28 2.50 9.00
N PHE A 215 -2.28 2.89 9.79
CA PHE A 215 -0.89 2.76 9.39
C PHE A 215 -0.12 1.96 10.44
N PHE A 216 0.91 1.29 9.94
CA PHE A 216 1.72 0.34 10.66
C PHE A 216 3.17 0.78 10.57
N VAL A 217 3.87 0.65 11.68
CA VAL A 217 5.30 0.97 11.75
C VAL A 217 5.99 -0.20 12.42
N ILE A 218 7.09 -0.67 11.82
CA ILE A 218 8.04 -1.53 12.51
C ILE A 218 9.24 -0.69 12.88
N LEU A 219 9.49 -0.58 14.18
CA LEU A 219 10.72 -0.07 14.74
C LEU A 219 11.64 -1.24 15.06
N SER A 220 12.90 -1.12 14.65
CA SER A 220 13.97 -2.02 15.03
C SER A 220 14.97 -1.26 15.90
N TYR A 221 15.40 -1.88 16.98
CA TYR A 221 16.39 -1.37 17.91
C TYR A 221 17.62 -2.26 17.82
N THR A 222 18.77 -1.65 17.51
CA THR A 222 20.04 -2.35 17.63
C THR A 222 20.57 -2.13 19.05
N SER A 223 20.49 -3.17 19.88
CA SER A 223 21.21 -3.21 21.15
C SER A 223 22.44 -4.11 21.00
N ARG A 224 23.44 -3.98 21.88
CA ARG A 224 24.67 -4.79 21.81
C ARG A 224 24.42 -6.29 21.94
N ASP A 225 23.28 -6.70 22.51
CA ASP A 225 23.01 -8.10 22.88
C ASP A 225 21.69 -8.68 22.32
N ASP A 226 20.81 -7.87 21.71
CA ASP A 226 19.55 -8.36 21.08
C ASP A 226 19.00 -7.40 20.02
N GLU A 227 18.44 -7.96 18.93
CA GLU A 227 17.58 -7.22 18.00
C GLU A 227 16.19 -7.21 18.61
N SER A 228 15.84 -6.10 19.26
CA SER A 228 14.47 -5.87 19.75
C SER A 228 13.77 -4.87 18.84
N GLY A 229 12.46 -4.78 18.94
CA GLY A 229 11.67 -3.91 18.09
C GLY A 229 10.21 -3.90 18.52
N GLU A 230 9.46 -3.01 17.87
CA GLU A 230 8.02 -2.88 18.09
C GLU A 230 7.33 -2.76 16.74
N LEU A 231 6.26 -3.53 16.56
CA LEU A 231 5.27 -3.27 15.53
C LEU A 231 4.11 -2.54 16.17
N ILE A 232 3.79 -1.37 15.64
CA ILE A 232 2.78 -0.49 16.22
C ILE A 232 1.76 -0.12 15.14
N VAL A 233 0.51 -0.09 15.54
CA VAL A 233 -0.64 0.16 14.67
C VAL A 233 -1.42 1.33 15.21
N TRP A 234 -1.68 2.31 14.34
CA TRP A 234 -2.56 3.43 14.65
C TRP A 234 -3.66 3.54 13.62
N ASN A 235 -4.80 4.04 14.06
CA ASN A 235 -5.81 4.56 13.15
C ASN A 235 -5.48 6.04 12.86
N TRP A 236 -5.09 6.36 11.62
CA TRP A 236 -4.61 7.71 11.28
C TRP A 236 -5.71 8.77 11.34
N LYS A 237 -6.98 8.39 11.14
CA LYS A 237 -8.11 9.31 11.24
C LYS A 237 -8.36 9.76 12.67
N THR A 238 -8.22 8.86 13.64
CA THR A 238 -8.52 9.14 15.05
C THR A 238 -7.29 9.45 15.89
N GLY A 239 -6.09 9.13 15.40
CA GLY A 239 -4.84 9.22 16.15
C GLY A 239 -4.65 8.13 17.21
N LYS A 240 -5.63 7.23 17.39
CA LYS A 240 -5.58 6.21 18.45
C LYS A 240 -4.62 5.09 18.08
N LYS A 241 -3.74 4.73 19.02
CA LYS A 241 -2.95 3.50 18.95
C LYS A 241 -3.90 2.31 19.16
N VAL A 242 -3.92 1.40 18.21
CA VAL A 242 -4.83 0.25 18.16
C VAL A 242 -4.15 -1.01 18.64
N ALA A 243 -2.88 -1.20 18.25
CA ALA A 243 -2.12 -2.37 18.66
C ALA A 243 -0.64 -2.09 18.81
N CYS A 244 0.03 -2.88 19.65
CA CYS A 244 1.47 -2.89 19.80
C CYS A 244 1.96 -4.32 20.07
N LEU A 245 2.95 -4.76 19.29
CA LEU A 245 3.64 -6.03 19.47
C LEU A 245 5.12 -5.74 19.68
N LYS A 246 5.63 -6.02 20.88
CA LYS A 246 7.08 -6.02 21.13
C LYS A 246 7.65 -7.37 20.73
N GLY A 247 8.82 -7.37 20.12
CA GLY A 247 9.46 -8.62 19.68
C GLY A 247 10.82 -8.36 19.06
N SER A 248 11.37 -9.38 18.41
CA SER A 248 12.59 -9.24 17.63
C SER A 248 12.22 -8.94 16.17
N PHE A 249 12.58 -7.74 15.72
CA PHE A 249 12.36 -7.29 14.35
C PHE A 249 13.70 -6.79 13.78
N PRO A 250 14.21 -7.41 12.71
CA PRO A 250 15.45 -6.96 12.08
C PRO A 250 15.26 -5.57 11.44
N SER A 251 16.37 -4.86 11.26
CA SER A 251 16.38 -3.53 10.61
C SER A 251 15.78 -3.52 9.19
N ALA A 252 15.87 -4.65 8.49
CA ALA A 252 15.30 -4.85 7.15
C ALA A 252 13.91 -5.51 7.18
N ALA A 253 13.25 -5.56 8.34
CA ALA A 253 11.93 -6.15 8.47
C ALA A 253 10.92 -5.44 7.54
N THR A 254 10.13 -6.25 6.84
CA THR A 254 8.97 -5.78 6.09
C THR A 254 7.72 -6.43 6.67
N CYS A 255 6.55 -5.92 6.34
CA CYS A 255 5.31 -6.59 6.68
C CYS A 255 4.27 -6.39 5.58
N ALA A 256 3.36 -7.36 5.52
CA ALA A 256 2.26 -7.34 4.57
C ALA A 256 0.95 -7.56 5.31
N PHE A 257 -0.11 -6.88 4.88
CA PHE A 257 -1.41 -6.89 5.55
C PHE A 257 -2.49 -7.48 4.64
N PRO A 258 -2.82 -8.78 4.79
CA PRO A 258 -3.94 -9.38 4.09
C PRO A 258 -5.27 -8.69 4.41
N SER A 259 -5.39 -8.14 5.62
CA SER A 259 -6.56 -7.40 6.10
C SER A 259 -6.13 -6.37 7.16
N PRO A 260 -7.01 -5.43 7.56
CA PRO A 260 -6.71 -4.49 8.64
C PRO A 260 -6.37 -5.13 9.99
N THR A 261 -6.76 -6.38 10.22
CA THR A 261 -6.59 -7.09 11.49
C THR A 261 -5.65 -8.29 11.41
N VAL A 262 -5.01 -8.54 10.26
CA VAL A 262 -4.07 -9.66 10.08
C VAL A 262 -2.85 -9.15 9.36
N PHE A 263 -1.67 -9.54 9.82
CA PHE A 263 -0.41 -9.16 9.20
C PHE A 263 0.59 -10.30 9.18
N VAL A 264 1.48 -10.24 8.21
CA VAL A 264 2.49 -11.25 7.91
C VAL A 264 3.86 -10.60 7.97
N VAL A 265 4.73 -11.14 8.82
CA VAL A 265 6.13 -10.73 8.96
C VAL A 265 7.01 -11.86 8.46
N PRO A 266 7.79 -11.68 7.37
CA PRO A 266 8.80 -12.64 6.99
C PRO A 266 9.95 -12.57 7.99
N GLN A 267 10.41 -13.73 8.45
CA GLN A 267 11.50 -13.84 9.39
C GLN A 267 12.48 -14.91 8.93
N THR A 268 13.75 -14.70 9.29
CA THR A 268 14.80 -15.68 9.15
C THR A 268 15.43 -15.94 10.51
N SER A 269 15.87 -17.17 10.73
CA SER A 269 16.60 -17.52 11.95
C SER A 269 17.69 -18.52 11.66
N GLN A 270 18.72 -18.53 12.50
CA GLN A 270 19.78 -19.52 12.43
C GLN A 270 19.56 -20.59 13.49
N THR A 271 19.62 -21.86 13.08
CA THR A 271 19.52 -22.98 14.02
C THR A 271 20.85 -23.22 14.73
N ALA A 272 20.82 -24.01 15.83
CA ALA A 272 22.02 -24.47 16.52
C ALA A 272 23.01 -25.26 15.63
N LYS A 273 22.57 -25.76 14.46
CA LYS A 273 23.40 -26.44 13.46
C LYS A 273 23.88 -25.48 12.34
N GLU A 274 23.88 -24.18 12.60
CA GLU A 274 24.20 -23.08 11.67
C GLU A 274 23.35 -23.04 10.39
N THR A 275 22.32 -23.89 10.28
CA THR A 275 21.44 -23.92 9.10
C THR A 275 20.42 -22.82 9.23
N LEU A 276 20.32 -21.97 8.21
CA LEU A 276 19.32 -20.91 8.13
C LEU A 276 17.91 -21.49 7.88
N LYS A 277 16.91 -20.85 8.46
CA LYS A 277 15.49 -21.09 8.23
C LYS A 277 14.83 -19.78 7.82
N ALA A 278 13.84 -19.90 6.95
CA ALA A 278 12.94 -18.83 6.55
C ALA A 278 11.51 -19.25 6.89
N TYR A 279 10.70 -18.33 7.38
CA TYR A 279 9.30 -18.57 7.70
C TYR A 279 8.50 -17.27 7.64
N LEU A 280 7.19 -17.41 7.44
CA LEU A 280 6.23 -16.32 7.57
C LEU A 280 5.53 -16.45 8.91
N VAL A 281 5.59 -15.41 9.72
CA VAL A 281 4.83 -15.33 10.97
C VAL A 281 3.57 -14.52 10.70
N VAL A 282 2.42 -15.13 10.94
CA VAL A 282 1.11 -14.49 10.77
C VAL A 282 0.57 -14.13 12.15
N TYR A 283 0.27 -12.86 12.34
CA TYR A 283 -0.34 -12.33 13.54
C TYR A 283 -1.76 -11.84 13.23
N ALA A 284 -2.62 -11.95 14.22
CA ALA A 284 -3.94 -11.35 14.21
C ALA A 284 -4.05 -10.29 15.32
N ILE A 285 -4.72 -9.20 15.02
CA ILE A 285 -5.06 -8.14 15.97
C ILE A 285 -6.44 -8.48 16.53
N PRO A 286 -6.57 -8.74 17.84
CA PRO A 286 -7.87 -9.03 18.43
C PRO A 286 -8.78 -7.80 18.32
N SER A 287 -10.08 -8.04 18.16
CA SER A 287 -11.09 -6.98 18.24
C SER A 287 -11.00 -6.34 19.63
N SER A 288 -10.70 -5.04 19.71
CA SER A 288 -10.55 -4.37 21.00
C SER A 288 -11.91 -4.32 21.71
N GLU A 289 -12.02 -4.94 22.88
CA GLU A 289 -13.04 -4.56 23.85
C GLU A 289 -12.60 -3.21 24.45
N GLU A 290 -13.39 -2.16 24.22
CA GLU A 290 -13.28 -0.85 24.88
C GLU A 290 -11.91 -0.15 24.85
N GLY A 291 -11.50 0.36 23.68
CA GLY A 291 -10.56 1.49 23.58
C GLY A 291 -9.11 1.26 24.04
N GLY A 292 -8.75 0.04 24.46
CA GLY A 292 -7.38 -0.34 24.83
C GLY A 292 -6.47 -0.63 23.63
N VAL A 293 -5.16 -0.61 23.86
CA VAL A 293 -4.15 -1.03 22.87
C VAL A 293 -4.07 -2.56 22.90
N ALA A 294 -4.46 -3.20 21.80
CA ALA A 294 -4.41 -4.64 21.65
C ALA A 294 -2.97 -5.17 21.52
N THR A 295 -2.71 -6.36 22.06
CA THR A 295 -1.50 -7.12 21.75
C THR A 295 -1.83 -8.12 20.65
N PRO A 296 -1.24 -7.99 19.45
CA PRO A 296 -1.40 -8.99 18.40
C PRO A 296 -0.97 -10.37 18.87
N TYR A 297 -1.71 -11.41 18.49
CA TYR A 297 -1.40 -12.79 18.85
C TYR A 297 -0.97 -13.58 17.62
N LEU A 298 -0.10 -14.57 17.85
CA LEU A 298 0.37 -15.48 16.81
C LEU A 298 -0.79 -16.33 16.29
N LEU A 299 -1.09 -16.22 15.01
CA LEU A 299 -2.13 -17.00 14.33
C LEU A 299 -1.55 -18.25 13.68
N ALA A 300 -0.43 -18.11 12.96
CA ALA A 300 0.20 -19.22 12.24
C ALA A 300 1.68 -18.95 11.94
N ILE A 301 2.44 -20.03 11.70
CA ILE A 301 3.80 -19.96 11.15
C ILE A 301 3.87 -20.86 9.91
N TYR A 302 4.22 -20.27 8.77
CA TYR A 302 4.44 -21.01 7.52
C TYR A 302 5.94 -21.13 7.26
N ASN A 303 6.47 -22.35 7.38
CA ASN A 303 7.89 -22.61 7.17
C ASN A 303 8.20 -22.77 5.68
N PHE A 304 9.29 -22.18 5.22
CA PHE A 304 9.88 -22.50 3.93
C PHE A 304 10.66 -23.83 3.99
N PRO A 305 10.95 -24.45 2.84
CA PRO A 305 11.87 -25.56 2.78
C PRO A 305 13.21 -25.25 3.45
N VAL A 306 13.79 -26.23 4.12
CA VAL A 306 15.07 -26.07 4.82
C VAL A 306 16.17 -25.75 3.81
N PHE A 307 16.92 -24.69 4.07
CA PHE A 307 18.03 -24.30 3.20
C PHE A 307 19.18 -25.32 3.26
N SER A 308 19.91 -25.42 2.16
CA SER A 308 21.21 -26.10 2.15
C SER A 308 22.16 -25.44 3.17
N PRO A 309 23.03 -26.20 3.87
CA PRO A 309 24.06 -25.64 4.74
C PRO A 309 25.03 -24.67 4.04
N LYS A 310 25.02 -24.62 2.69
CA LYS A 310 25.79 -23.63 1.92
C LYS A 310 25.19 -22.23 1.97
N VAL A 311 23.92 -22.08 2.32
CA VAL A 311 23.26 -20.78 2.44
C VAL A 311 23.73 -20.11 3.73
N ILE A 312 24.28 -18.91 3.62
CA ILE A 312 24.83 -18.15 4.75
C ILE A 312 24.08 -16.87 5.06
N HIS A 313 23.23 -16.42 4.14
CA HIS A 313 22.40 -15.25 4.33
C HIS A 313 21.10 -15.41 3.55
N CYS A 314 20.01 -14.94 4.14
CA CYS A 314 18.71 -14.88 3.53
C CYS A 314 18.02 -13.59 3.98
N ALA A 315 17.71 -12.71 3.03
CA ALA A 315 16.83 -11.56 3.26
C ALA A 315 15.47 -11.83 2.63
N MET A 316 14.41 -11.44 3.33
CA MET A 316 13.04 -11.68 2.88
C MET A 316 12.23 -10.39 2.94
N VAL A 317 11.46 -10.15 1.88
CA VAL A 317 10.51 -9.06 1.81
C VAL A 317 9.12 -9.57 1.50
N ALA A 318 8.11 -9.03 2.15
CA ALA A 318 6.72 -9.36 1.94
C ALA A 318 5.91 -8.09 1.66
N ARG A 319 5.08 -8.12 0.61
CA ARG A 319 4.18 -7.00 0.27
C ARG A 319 2.93 -7.49 -0.46
N PHE A 320 1.90 -6.65 -0.48
CA PHE A 320 0.72 -6.85 -1.34
C PHE A 320 0.81 -5.95 -2.56
N ASN A 321 0.38 -6.46 -3.71
CA ASN A 321 0.27 -5.70 -4.95
C ASN A 321 -1.05 -6.06 -5.67
N PRO A 322 -1.87 -5.08 -6.09
CA PRO A 322 -1.78 -3.66 -5.74
C PRO A 322 -1.94 -3.40 -4.24
N ILE A 323 -1.35 -2.31 -3.75
CA ILE A 323 -1.63 -1.80 -2.40
C ILE A 323 -3.11 -1.40 -2.34
N SER A 324 -3.74 -1.56 -1.17
CA SER A 324 -5.16 -1.27 -0.96
C SER A 324 -5.50 0.14 -1.44
N TYR A 325 -6.46 0.26 -2.36
CA TYR A 325 -7.11 1.53 -2.66
C TYR A 325 -8.34 1.68 -1.74
N PRO A 326 -8.69 2.89 -1.27
CA PRO A 326 -9.84 3.06 -0.39
C PRO A 326 -11.15 2.71 -1.09
N ARG A 327 -12.01 1.99 -0.36
CA ARG A 327 -13.37 1.64 -0.79
C ARG A 327 -14.36 2.82 -0.74
N ASN A 328 -14.00 3.94 -0.11
CA ASN A 328 -14.93 4.99 0.29
C ASN A 328 -14.68 6.36 -0.38
N VAL A 329 -14.68 6.41 -1.71
CA VAL A 329 -14.92 7.69 -2.44
C VAL A 329 -16.43 8.00 -2.50
N ALA A 330 -17.30 7.09 -2.04
CA ALA A 330 -18.75 7.21 -2.16
C ALA A 330 -19.46 8.07 -1.08
N GLN A 331 -18.73 8.66 -0.12
CA GLN A 331 -19.36 9.39 1.01
C GLN A 331 -18.77 10.78 1.32
N ALA A 332 -17.90 11.33 0.45
CA ALA A 332 -17.62 12.76 0.53
C ALA A 332 -18.84 13.50 -0.03
N GLY A 333 -19.73 13.96 0.85
CA GLY A 333 -20.92 14.72 0.48
C GLY A 333 -20.59 15.96 -0.34
N ASP A 334 -21.60 16.46 -1.02
CA ASP A 334 -21.65 17.55 -2.03
C ASP A 334 -21.13 18.94 -1.57
N GLY A 335 -20.20 19.01 -0.62
CA GLY A 335 -19.68 20.25 -0.01
C GLY A 335 -18.22 20.56 -0.29
N PHE A 336 -17.47 19.72 -1.01
CA PHE A 336 -16.09 20.04 -1.37
C PHE A 336 -16.07 20.79 -2.70
N GLY A 337 -15.75 22.09 -2.64
CA GLY A 337 -15.50 22.90 -3.83
C GLY A 337 -14.51 22.20 -4.76
N GLU A 338 -14.73 22.37 -6.05
CA GLU A 338 -13.93 21.81 -7.15
C GLU A 338 -12.43 22.08 -6.92
N ASN A 339 -11.74 21.11 -6.32
CA ASN A 339 -10.29 21.16 -6.21
C ASN A 339 -9.72 20.31 -7.35
N PRO A 340 -9.06 20.90 -8.36
CA PRO A 340 -8.59 20.20 -9.56
C PRO A 340 -7.68 19.00 -9.26
N ILE A 341 -7.06 18.97 -8.08
CA ILE A 341 -6.12 17.92 -7.69
C ILE A 341 -6.83 16.64 -7.22
N HIS A 342 -8.06 16.72 -6.67
CA HIS A 342 -8.83 15.51 -6.33
C HIS A 342 -9.22 14.70 -7.59
N GLN A 343 -9.41 15.38 -8.73
CA GLN A 343 -9.65 14.72 -10.02
C GLN A 343 -8.42 13.89 -10.47
N SER A 344 -7.20 14.29 -10.10
CA SER A 344 -5.95 13.64 -10.53
C SER A 344 -5.73 12.22 -9.97
N PHE A 345 -6.41 11.87 -8.87
CA PHE A 345 -6.34 10.54 -8.26
C PHE A 345 -7.50 9.62 -8.64
N SER A 346 -8.54 10.20 -9.25
CA SER A 346 -9.68 9.43 -9.73
C SER A 346 -9.27 8.67 -11.00
N LYS A 347 -9.38 7.34 -10.97
CA LYS A 347 -9.21 6.46 -12.13
C LYS A 347 -10.56 5.84 -12.43
N PRO A 348 -10.86 5.53 -13.70
CA PRO A 348 -12.11 4.88 -14.05
C PRO A 348 -12.19 3.46 -13.49
N PHE A 349 -11.08 2.83 -13.09
CA PHE A 349 -11.11 1.54 -12.44
C PHE A 349 -9.85 1.30 -11.63
N TYR A 350 -9.93 0.39 -10.67
CA TYR A 350 -8.88 0.07 -9.71
C TYR A 350 -8.72 -1.44 -9.58
N GLY A 351 -7.51 -1.92 -9.27
CA GLY A 351 -7.31 -3.35 -9.04
C GLY A 351 -8.17 -3.80 -7.87
N ASP A 352 -8.84 -4.94 -8.02
CA ASP A 352 -9.75 -5.50 -7.04
C ASP A 352 -8.97 -5.82 -5.74
N PRO A 353 -9.30 -5.19 -4.60
CA PRO A 353 -8.65 -5.46 -3.32
C PRO A 353 -8.75 -6.92 -2.89
N LEU A 354 -9.72 -7.69 -3.40
CA LEU A 354 -9.85 -9.11 -3.11
C LEU A 354 -8.97 -9.99 -3.99
N LYS A 355 -8.43 -9.46 -5.08
CA LYS A 355 -7.52 -10.15 -6.01
C LYS A 355 -6.06 -9.73 -5.84
N ARG A 356 -5.73 -9.06 -4.73
CA ARG A 356 -4.35 -8.68 -4.40
C ARG A 356 -3.47 -9.92 -4.33
N ILE A 357 -2.30 -9.83 -4.96
CA ILE A 357 -1.29 -10.87 -4.93
C ILE A 357 -0.38 -10.60 -3.74
N PHE A 358 -0.17 -11.63 -2.93
CA PHE A 358 0.85 -11.63 -1.90
C PHE A 358 2.20 -11.97 -2.54
N VAL A 359 3.13 -11.02 -2.53
CA VAL A 359 4.46 -11.17 -3.15
C VAL A 359 5.50 -11.33 -2.06
N ILE A 360 6.26 -12.41 -2.16
CA ILE A 360 7.40 -12.69 -1.30
C ILE A 360 8.66 -12.62 -2.17
N GLY A 361 9.54 -11.67 -1.85
CA GLY A 361 10.88 -11.61 -2.40
C GLY A 361 11.85 -12.27 -1.44
N MET A 362 12.79 -13.06 -1.96
CA MET A 362 13.81 -13.72 -1.16
C MET A 362 15.16 -13.59 -1.86
N GLU A 363 16.13 -13.00 -1.17
CA GLU A 363 17.52 -12.91 -1.61
C GLU A 363 18.36 -13.88 -0.79
N VAL A 364 19.04 -14.81 -1.46
CA VAL A 364 19.80 -15.89 -0.83
C VAL A 364 21.26 -15.82 -1.24
N THR A 365 22.17 -15.84 -0.27
CA THR A 365 23.61 -15.87 -0.50
C THR A 365 24.20 -17.22 -0.12
N HIS A 366 25.01 -17.79 -1.01
CA HIS A 366 25.68 -19.07 -0.81
C HIS A 366 27.19 -18.90 -0.58
N ARG A 367 27.77 -19.70 0.32
CA ARG A 367 29.21 -19.95 0.34
C ARG A 367 29.63 -20.55 -1.00
N ARG A 368 30.61 -19.94 -1.66
CA ARG A 368 31.28 -20.57 -2.80
C ARG A 368 31.94 -21.86 -2.30
N SER A 369 31.73 -22.97 -3.01
CA SER A 369 32.60 -24.13 -2.85
C SER A 369 33.98 -23.70 -3.30
N SER A 370 34.98 -23.80 -2.42
CA SER A 370 36.37 -23.82 -2.85
C SER A 370 36.50 -24.91 -3.91
N PHE A 371 36.91 -24.55 -5.13
CA PHE A 371 37.45 -25.52 -6.05
C PHE A 371 38.71 -26.08 -5.38
N MET A 372 38.63 -27.29 -4.83
CA MET A 372 39.82 -28.04 -4.50
C MET A 372 40.49 -28.41 -5.83
N SER A 373 41.55 -27.68 -6.17
CA SER A 373 42.55 -28.05 -7.17
C SER A 373 43.48 -29.11 -6.62
#